data_AF-A0A8T4U976-F1
#
_entry.id   AF-A0A8T4U976-F1
#
_cell.length_a   1.000
_cell.length_b   1.000
_cell.length_c   1.000
_cell.angle_alpha   90.00
_cell.angle_beta   90.00
_cell.angle_gamma   90.00
#
_symmetry.space_group_name_H-M   'P 1'
#
loop_
_entity.id
_entity.type
_entity.pdbx_description
1 polymer ?
#
loop_
_entity_poly.entity_id
_entity_poly.type
_entity_poly.pdbx_seq_one_letter_code
_entity_poly.pdbx_strand_id
1 'polypeptide(L)'
;MHICRIHNIKLPDDLAPSKSRPEIDSLVEQGLKLQDIGDRVGLSKERIRQYIFESGQSKEYKNAKLSIKYEIINKRKSILSLLEERTSQLFEKEDIAYKKAVEYRSRTIPLESLLLIFRRYYEAKDNGKILSLVELSNGTGIAPTYMSRILRRVGLEPLYGIRNRHANLNSKEIEAILRSSEIDMPIPDIGYFLALPEHLISQYINKRKVRSYYQYKVKGKGNYLTYRIASQVYEAKDLGFKSEEIAELIETKKEMVELALEKRFELEPKIIEGLRILYNRTDIDRPFN
;
A
#
# COMPACT_ATOMS: atom_id res chain seq x y z
N MET A 1 -44.42 1.01 3.82
CA MET A 1 -44.21 1.27 2.37
C MET A 1 -44.68 0.14 1.45
N HIS A 2 -44.39 -1.14 1.74
CA HIS A 2 -44.84 -2.24 0.88
C HIS A 2 -46.38 -2.33 0.76
N ILE A 3 -47.10 -2.20 1.87
CA ILE A 3 -48.57 -2.17 1.91
C ILE A 3 -49.13 -0.97 1.12
N CYS A 4 -48.56 0.22 1.27
CA CYS A 4 -49.00 1.41 0.52
C CYS A 4 -48.82 1.25 -0.99
N ARG A 5 -47.77 0.55 -1.44
CA ARG A 5 -47.57 0.19 -2.86
C ARG A 5 -48.60 -0.82 -3.36
N ILE A 6 -48.91 -1.85 -2.57
CA ILE A 6 -49.92 -2.87 -2.95
C ILE A 6 -51.30 -2.23 -3.11
N HIS A 7 -51.63 -1.25 -2.28
CA HIS A 7 -52.96 -0.61 -2.26
C HIS A 7 -53.03 0.75 -2.97
N ASN A 8 -51.97 1.16 -3.68
CA ASN A 8 -51.88 2.44 -4.40
C ASN A 8 -52.26 3.67 -3.54
N ILE A 9 -51.89 3.64 -2.26
CA ILE A 9 -52.16 4.71 -1.30
C ILE A 9 -51.05 5.74 -1.41
N LYS A 10 -51.39 6.98 -1.80
CA LYS A 10 -50.48 8.13 -1.71
C LYS A 10 -50.35 8.53 -0.24
N LEU A 11 -49.16 8.38 0.31
CA LEU A 11 -48.86 8.91 1.64
C LEU A 11 -48.67 10.43 1.55
N PRO A 12 -49.05 11.20 2.58
CA PRO A 12 -48.68 12.61 2.68
C PRO A 12 -47.17 12.78 2.61
N ASP A 13 -46.70 13.81 1.91
CA ASP A 13 -45.26 14.10 1.76
C ASP A 13 -44.60 14.45 3.11
N ASP A 14 -45.39 14.91 4.09
CA ASP A 14 -44.94 15.38 5.41
C ASP A 14 -45.11 14.36 6.54
N LEU A 15 -45.04 13.06 6.26
CA LEU A 15 -44.99 12.06 7.34
C LEU A 15 -43.64 12.15 8.06
N ALA A 16 -43.62 12.93 9.14
CA ALA A 16 -42.53 12.92 10.09
C ALA A 16 -42.37 11.49 10.64
N PRO A 17 -41.20 10.87 10.50
CA PRO A 17 -40.99 9.53 11.01
C PRO A 17 -41.19 9.52 12.53
N SER A 18 -42.02 8.59 13.02
CA SER A 18 -42.41 8.55 14.43
C SER A 18 -41.26 8.01 15.29
N LYS A 19 -40.65 8.90 16.07
CA LYS A 19 -39.74 8.54 17.17
C LYS A 19 -40.57 7.91 18.29
N SER A 20 -40.63 6.57 18.33
CA SER A 20 -41.51 5.81 19.22
C SER A 20 -40.81 5.25 20.46
N ARG A 21 -39.48 5.38 20.55
CA ARG A 21 -38.66 4.83 21.64
C ARG A 21 -37.71 5.90 22.20
N PRO A 22 -38.17 6.73 23.15
CA PRO A 22 -37.38 7.85 23.69
C PRO A 22 -36.05 7.40 24.32
N GLU A 23 -36.02 6.19 24.89
CA GLU A 23 -34.79 5.57 25.40
C GLU A 23 -33.73 5.35 24.31
N ILE A 24 -34.11 4.98 23.09
CA ILE A 24 -33.19 4.79 21.96
C ILE A 24 -32.81 6.17 21.39
N ASP A 25 -33.77 7.08 21.30
CA ASP A 25 -33.57 8.43 20.77
C ASP A 25 -32.48 9.19 21.55
N SER A 26 -32.54 9.15 22.89
CA SER A 26 -31.51 9.77 23.73
C SER A 26 -30.11 9.17 23.51
N LEU A 27 -30.02 7.86 23.31
CA LEU A 27 -28.74 7.17 23.07
C LEU A 27 -28.20 7.43 21.65
N VAL A 28 -29.09 7.68 20.69
CA VAL A 28 -28.77 8.09 19.33
C VAL A 28 -28.23 9.52 19.31
N GLU A 29 -28.84 10.44 20.05
CA GLU A 29 -28.37 11.82 20.24
C GLU A 29 -27.00 11.86 20.93
N GLN A 30 -26.75 10.95 21.87
CA GLN A 30 -25.43 10.75 22.49
C GLN A 30 -24.41 10.11 21.55
N GLY A 31 -24.79 9.68 20.33
CA GLY A 31 -23.91 9.10 19.31
C GLY A 31 -23.20 7.81 19.71
N LEU A 32 -23.78 7.03 20.63
CA LEU A 32 -23.21 5.75 21.07
C LEU A 32 -23.12 4.73 19.93
N LYS A 33 -22.25 3.70 20.07
CA LYS A 33 -22.21 2.63 19.05
C LYS A 33 -23.51 1.85 19.11
N LEU A 34 -24.02 1.42 17.96
CA LEU A 34 -25.25 0.61 17.85
C LEU A 34 -25.26 -0.62 18.77
N GLN A 35 -24.09 -1.23 19.01
CA GLN A 35 -23.96 -2.35 19.95
C GLN A 35 -24.24 -1.88 21.38
N ASP A 36 -23.56 -0.83 21.83
CA ASP A 36 -23.74 -0.26 23.18
C ASP A 36 -25.20 0.21 23.42
N ILE A 37 -25.87 0.74 22.39
CA ILE A 37 -27.29 1.08 22.45
C ILE A 37 -28.11 -0.20 22.65
N GLY A 38 -27.89 -1.22 21.82
CA GLY A 38 -28.58 -2.49 21.88
C GLY A 38 -28.43 -3.20 23.23
N ASP A 39 -27.20 -3.24 23.77
CA ASP A 39 -26.90 -3.84 25.07
C ASP A 39 -27.65 -3.12 26.21
N ARG A 40 -27.81 -1.79 26.13
CA ARG A 40 -28.54 -0.99 27.14
C ARG A 40 -30.05 -1.18 27.11
N VAL A 41 -30.63 -1.37 25.93
CA VAL A 41 -32.10 -1.48 25.76
C VAL A 41 -32.58 -2.92 25.52
N GLY A 42 -31.68 -3.90 25.60
CA GLY A 42 -32.01 -5.32 25.40
C GLY A 42 -32.38 -5.69 23.96
N LEU A 43 -31.78 -5.02 22.97
CA LEU A 43 -32.06 -5.27 21.54
C LEU A 43 -30.78 -5.61 20.79
N SER A 44 -30.93 -6.37 19.70
CA SER A 44 -29.80 -6.60 18.80
C SER A 44 -29.39 -5.30 18.08
N LYS A 45 -28.10 -5.21 17.75
CA LYS A 45 -27.54 -4.13 16.93
C LYS A 45 -28.34 -3.86 15.64
N GLU A 46 -28.82 -4.91 14.97
CA GLU A 46 -29.58 -4.78 13.72
C GLU A 46 -30.97 -4.18 13.96
N ARG A 47 -31.62 -4.50 15.09
CA ARG A 47 -32.88 -3.84 15.48
C ARG A 47 -32.70 -2.35 15.75
N ILE A 48 -31.60 -1.95 16.39
CA ILE A 48 -31.27 -0.51 16.57
C ILE A 48 -31.03 0.16 15.22
N ARG A 49 -30.31 -0.51 14.31
CA ARG A 49 -30.07 0.02 12.96
C ARG A 49 -31.38 0.24 12.20
N GLN A 50 -32.28 -0.74 12.22
CA GLN A 50 -33.60 -0.66 11.59
C GLN A 50 -34.40 0.50 12.19
N TYR A 51 -34.45 0.60 13.52
CA TYR A 51 -35.13 1.70 14.21
C TYR A 51 -34.61 3.06 13.75
N ILE A 52 -33.30 3.30 13.74
CA ILE A 52 -32.69 4.58 13.31
C ILE A 52 -33.00 4.92 11.84
N PHE A 53 -33.14 3.90 11.00
CA PHE A 53 -33.50 4.07 9.59
C PHE A 53 -34.98 4.42 9.44
N GLU A 54 -35.86 3.65 10.09
CA GLU A 54 -37.31 3.84 10.06
C GLU A 54 -37.75 5.15 10.76
N SER A 55 -37.04 5.57 11.80
CA SER A 55 -37.27 6.83 12.53
C SER A 55 -36.66 8.07 11.86
N GLY A 56 -35.97 7.92 10.72
CA GLY A 56 -35.33 9.03 10.00
C GLY A 56 -34.15 9.69 10.72
N GLN A 57 -33.71 9.16 11.87
CA GLN A 57 -32.61 9.70 12.67
C GLN A 57 -31.22 9.42 12.10
N SER A 58 -31.13 8.80 10.91
CA SER A 58 -29.85 8.43 10.30
C SER A 58 -28.87 9.59 10.15
N LYS A 59 -29.36 10.80 9.84
CA LYS A 59 -28.54 12.02 9.74
C LYS A 59 -28.09 12.53 11.12
N GLU A 60 -29.01 12.58 12.08
CA GLU A 60 -28.74 12.98 13.48
C GLU A 60 -27.67 12.06 14.10
N TYR A 61 -27.87 10.74 13.99
CA TYR A 61 -26.92 9.74 14.47
C TYR A 61 -25.52 9.89 13.88
N LYS A 62 -25.44 10.14 12.57
CA LYS A 62 -24.17 10.37 11.87
C LYS A 62 -23.46 11.60 12.40
N ASN A 63 -24.19 12.69 12.64
CA ASN A 63 -23.64 13.93 13.19
C ASN A 63 -23.16 13.76 14.63
N ALA A 64 -23.95 13.11 15.49
CA ALA A 64 -23.57 12.80 16.87
C ALA A 64 -22.31 11.93 16.95
N LYS A 65 -22.16 10.94 16.05
CA LYS A 65 -20.92 10.15 15.97
C LYS A 65 -19.72 10.97 15.54
N LEU A 66 -19.92 11.93 14.63
CA LEU A 66 -18.85 12.80 14.17
C LEU A 66 -18.39 13.74 15.29
N SER A 67 -19.30 14.33 16.07
CA SER A 67 -18.93 15.20 17.20
C SER A 67 -18.09 14.45 18.24
N ILE A 68 -18.50 13.25 18.67
CA ILE A 68 -17.72 12.41 19.59
C ILE A 68 -16.34 12.08 19.01
N LYS A 69 -16.28 11.74 17.72
CA LYS A 69 -15.01 11.47 17.05
C LYS A 69 -14.09 12.70 17.11
N TYR A 70 -14.62 13.89 16.86
CA TYR A 70 -13.86 15.14 16.97
C TYR A 70 -13.42 15.42 18.41
N GLU A 71 -14.28 15.21 19.41
CA GLU A 71 -13.91 15.34 20.83
C GLU A 71 -12.78 14.39 21.22
N ILE A 72 -12.85 13.12 20.81
CA ILE A 72 -11.77 12.14 21.07
C ILE A 72 -10.47 12.59 20.41
N ILE A 73 -10.53 13.08 19.17
CA ILE A 73 -9.35 13.61 18.48
C ILE A 73 -8.78 14.81 19.23
N ASN A 74 -9.62 15.74 19.67
CA ASN A 74 -9.20 16.93 20.41
C ASN A 74 -8.61 16.58 21.78
N LYS A 75 -9.23 15.66 22.53
CA LYS A 75 -8.69 15.12 23.80
C LYS A 75 -7.35 14.41 23.58
N ARG A 76 -7.19 13.66 22.49
CA ARG A 76 -5.90 13.05 22.15
C ARG A 76 -4.84 14.10 21.83
N LYS A 77 -5.20 15.13 21.06
CA LYS A 77 -4.29 16.24 20.76
C LYS A 77 -3.88 16.98 22.02
N SER A 78 -4.79 17.25 22.95
CA SER A 78 -4.45 17.93 24.21
C SER A 78 -3.57 17.08 25.13
N ILE A 79 -3.81 15.76 25.19
CA ILE A 79 -2.93 14.85 25.93
C ILE A 79 -1.55 14.80 25.28
N LEU A 80 -1.49 14.73 23.94
CA LEU A 80 -0.21 14.73 23.22
C LEU A 80 0.56 16.04 23.45
N SER A 81 -0.11 17.20 23.41
CA SER A 81 0.55 18.48 23.67
C SER A 81 1.05 18.59 25.11
N LEU A 82 0.29 18.11 26.09
CA LEU A 82 0.74 18.06 27.49
C LEU A 82 1.95 17.14 27.68
N LEU A 83 1.96 16.00 26.98
CA LEU A 83 3.12 15.10 26.98
C LEU A 83 4.32 15.75 26.29
N GLU A 84 4.13 16.43 25.16
CA GLU A 84 5.17 17.17 24.45
C GLU A 84 5.74 18.30 25.30
N GLU A 85 4.91 19.07 26.01
CA GLU A 85 5.35 20.12 26.92
C GLU A 85 6.12 19.53 28.11
N ARG A 86 5.56 18.49 28.75
CA ARG A 86 6.20 17.87 29.91
C ARG A 86 7.53 17.23 29.54
N THR A 87 7.58 16.58 28.38
CA THR A 87 8.83 16.02 27.86
C THR A 87 9.81 17.15 27.52
N SER A 88 9.37 18.26 26.90
CA SER A 88 10.21 19.44 26.63
C SER A 88 10.83 20.03 27.91
N GLN A 89 10.06 20.16 28.99
CA GLN A 89 10.56 20.62 30.29
C GLN A 89 11.59 19.68 30.89
N LEU A 90 11.40 18.36 30.74
CA LEU A 90 12.41 17.37 31.14
C LEU A 90 13.65 17.46 30.23
N PHE A 91 13.45 17.75 28.94
CA PHE A 91 14.47 17.83 27.91
C PHE A 91 15.35 19.08 27.97
N GLU A 92 14.93 20.18 28.59
CA GLU A 92 15.81 21.35 28.80
C GLU A 92 17.06 21.00 29.62
N LYS A 93 17.02 19.90 30.38
CA LYS A 93 18.12 19.41 31.21
C LYS A 93 18.89 18.23 30.61
N GLU A 94 18.45 17.70 29.46
CA GLU A 94 18.94 16.42 28.93
C GLU A 94 19.66 16.50 27.57
N ASP A 95 20.55 15.52 27.38
CA ASP A 95 21.34 15.23 26.18
C ASP A 95 20.47 15.10 24.90
N ILE A 96 20.89 15.75 23.80
CA ILE A 96 20.21 15.75 22.51
C ILE A 96 19.95 14.33 21.96
N ALA A 97 20.82 13.38 22.32
CA ALA A 97 20.65 11.97 21.97
C ALA A 97 19.36 11.36 22.54
N TYR A 98 19.02 11.73 23.78
CA TYR A 98 17.80 11.26 24.42
C TYR A 98 16.55 11.84 23.75
N LYS A 99 16.58 13.13 23.38
CA LYS A 99 15.47 13.77 22.62
C LYS A 99 15.18 13.00 21.34
N LYS A 100 16.22 12.63 20.58
CA LYS A 100 16.10 11.84 19.35
C LYS A 100 15.62 10.40 19.59
N ALA A 101 16.02 9.78 20.70
CA ALA A 101 15.52 8.47 21.11
C ALA A 101 14.00 8.49 21.36
N VAL A 102 13.50 9.50 22.06
CA VAL A 102 12.07 9.70 22.33
C VAL A 102 11.30 10.09 21.07
N GLU A 103 11.86 10.93 20.21
CA GLU A 103 11.25 11.31 18.93
C GLU A 103 10.97 10.08 18.04
N TYR A 104 11.91 9.13 17.98
CA TYR A 104 11.74 7.92 17.17
C TYR A 104 10.65 6.96 17.71
N ARG A 105 10.52 6.88 19.05
CA ARG A 105 9.75 5.91 19.86
C ARG A 105 9.13 4.75 19.07
N SER A 106 9.80 3.61 19.09
CA SER A 106 9.26 2.33 18.60
C SER A 106 8.66 1.52 19.74
N ARG A 107 7.67 0.68 19.43
CA ARG A 107 7.16 -0.34 20.37
C ARG A 107 8.06 -1.56 20.48
N THR A 108 8.90 -1.80 19.48
CA THR A 108 9.71 -3.03 19.38
C THR A 108 11.18 -2.84 19.73
N ILE A 109 11.65 -1.59 19.78
CA ILE A 109 13.05 -1.28 20.03
C ILE A 109 13.12 -0.64 21.42
N PRO A 110 13.90 -1.23 22.36
CA PRO A 110 14.12 -0.64 23.68
C PRO A 110 14.67 0.79 23.60
N LEU A 111 14.28 1.63 24.55
CA LEU A 111 14.69 3.04 24.57
C LEU A 111 16.20 3.17 24.77
N GLU A 112 16.78 2.28 25.57
CA GLU A 112 18.20 2.20 25.90
C GLU A 112 19.05 1.95 24.64
N SER A 113 18.58 1.06 23.76
CA SER A 113 19.25 0.80 22.47
C SER A 113 19.22 2.04 21.57
N LEU A 114 18.09 2.76 21.53
CA LEU A 114 17.97 4.00 20.75
C LEU A 114 18.87 5.11 21.33
N LEU A 115 18.91 5.25 22.65
CA LEU A 115 19.76 6.22 23.34
C LEU A 115 21.24 5.96 23.02
N LEU A 116 21.68 4.70 23.08
CA LEU A 116 23.04 4.32 22.74
C LEU A 116 23.39 4.68 21.29
N ILE A 117 22.47 4.45 20.34
CA ILE A 117 22.64 4.81 18.93
C ILE A 117 22.82 6.32 18.78
N PHE A 118 21.91 7.11 19.35
CA PHE A 118 21.95 8.55 19.16
C PHE A 118 23.14 9.18 19.89
N ARG A 119 23.55 8.67 21.06
CA ARG A 119 24.77 9.13 21.74
C ARG A 119 25.99 8.94 20.86
N ARG A 120 26.20 7.73 20.34
CA ARG A 120 27.31 7.45 19.42
C ARG A 120 27.24 8.30 18.16
N TYR A 121 26.04 8.53 17.63
CA TYR A 121 25.85 9.39 16.47
C TYR A 121 26.32 10.82 16.73
N TYR A 122 25.86 11.43 17.83
CA TYR A 122 26.23 12.81 18.17
C TYR A 122 27.69 12.92 18.60
N GLU A 123 28.21 11.99 19.40
CA GLU A 123 29.64 11.93 19.74
C GLU A 123 30.50 11.83 18.48
N ALA A 124 30.15 10.98 17.52
CA ALA A 124 30.88 10.88 16.26
C ALA A 124 30.79 12.17 15.44
N LYS A 125 29.60 12.77 15.37
CA LYS A 125 29.37 14.04 14.68
C LYS A 125 30.20 15.18 15.26
N ASP A 126 30.20 15.33 16.58
CA ASP A 126 30.91 16.39 17.30
C ASP A 126 32.43 16.22 17.18
N ASN A 127 32.90 14.98 17.08
CA ASN A 127 34.31 14.64 16.85
C ASN A 127 34.72 14.61 15.36
N GLY A 128 33.82 14.94 14.43
CA GLY A 128 34.10 14.86 12.98
C GLY A 128 34.40 13.44 12.47
N LYS A 129 33.99 12.40 13.20
CA LYS A 129 34.18 10.99 12.82
C LYS A 129 33.04 10.50 11.94
N ILE A 130 33.38 9.82 10.85
CA ILE A 130 32.40 9.19 9.95
C ILE A 130 32.19 7.75 10.40
N LEU A 131 31.03 7.47 11.02
CA LEU A 131 30.63 6.10 11.34
C LEU A 131 29.78 5.48 10.23
N SER A 132 30.06 4.21 9.92
CA SER A 132 29.18 3.35 9.16
C SER A 132 27.94 2.97 9.98
N LEU A 133 26.88 2.51 9.30
CA LEU A 133 25.68 1.99 9.98
C LEU A 133 25.98 0.75 10.82
N VAL A 134 26.97 -0.04 10.43
CA VAL A 134 27.38 -1.25 11.16
C VAL A 134 27.98 -0.85 12.50
N GLU A 135 28.93 0.09 12.50
CA GLU A 135 29.54 0.62 13.73
C GLU A 135 28.51 1.28 14.63
N LEU A 136 27.59 2.05 14.05
CA LEU A 136 26.53 2.70 14.81
C LEU A 136 25.61 1.68 15.51
N SER A 137 25.32 0.57 14.85
CA SER A 137 24.46 -0.51 15.36
C SER A 137 25.13 -1.45 16.37
N ASN A 138 26.46 -1.42 16.50
CA ASN A 138 27.21 -2.44 17.22
C ASN A 138 26.80 -2.54 18.71
N GLY A 139 26.44 -3.72 19.21
CA GLY A 139 26.02 -3.87 20.62
C GLY A 139 24.67 -3.23 20.98
N THR A 140 23.89 -2.76 20.01
CA THR A 140 22.53 -2.19 20.27
C THR A 140 21.42 -3.25 20.17
N GLY A 141 21.73 -4.42 19.60
CA GLY A 141 20.76 -5.46 19.25
C GLY A 141 19.94 -5.16 17.99
N ILE A 142 20.22 -4.07 17.28
CA ILE A 142 19.48 -3.65 16.09
C ILE A 142 20.32 -3.94 14.84
N ALA A 143 19.74 -4.55 13.81
CA ALA A 143 20.47 -4.81 12.58
C ALA A 143 20.83 -3.49 11.84
N PRO A 144 22.02 -3.42 11.19
CA PRO A 144 22.48 -2.21 10.48
C PRO A 144 21.50 -1.68 9.43
N THR A 145 20.73 -2.56 8.79
CA THR A 145 19.72 -2.22 7.77
C THR A 145 18.61 -1.31 8.31
N TYR A 146 18.35 -1.31 9.61
CA TYR A 146 17.35 -0.43 10.24
C TYR A 146 17.91 0.95 10.59
N MET A 147 19.24 1.13 10.71
CA MET A 147 19.84 2.40 11.16
C MET A 147 19.45 3.56 10.24
N SER A 148 19.56 3.38 8.92
CA SER A 148 19.13 4.40 7.95
C SER A 148 17.67 4.81 8.12
N ARG A 149 16.80 3.86 8.49
CA ARG A 149 15.38 4.13 8.71
C ARG A 149 15.15 4.85 10.04
N ILE A 150 15.93 4.52 11.06
CA ILE A 150 15.89 5.18 12.37
C ILE A 150 16.29 6.65 12.22
N LEU A 151 17.48 6.90 11.67
CA LEU A 151 18.01 8.26 11.47
C LEU A 151 17.06 9.12 10.63
N ARG A 152 16.63 8.62 9.47
CA ARG A 152 15.74 9.36 8.56
C ARG A 152 14.42 9.75 9.22
N ARG A 153 13.87 8.89 10.09
CA ARG A 153 12.58 9.15 10.75
C ARG A 153 12.65 10.30 11.76
N VAL A 154 13.84 10.59 12.29
CA VAL A 154 14.08 11.72 13.22
C VAL A 154 14.81 12.89 12.54
N GLY A 155 14.79 12.94 11.21
CA GLY A 155 15.40 14.02 10.42
C GLY A 155 16.93 14.03 10.45
N LEU A 156 17.58 12.90 10.72
CA LEU A 156 19.04 12.77 10.68
C LEU A 156 19.47 12.02 9.42
N GLU A 157 20.61 12.45 8.85
CA GLU A 157 21.27 11.78 7.74
C GLU A 157 22.38 10.86 8.26
N PRO A 158 22.72 9.76 7.57
CA PRO A 158 23.93 9.00 7.89
C PRO A 158 25.19 9.89 7.81
N LEU A 159 26.16 9.68 8.70
CA LEU A 159 27.37 10.51 8.78
C LEU A 159 28.26 10.43 7.52
N TYR A 160 28.15 9.35 6.74
CA TYR A 160 28.84 9.21 5.45
C TYR A 160 28.08 9.86 4.28
N GLY A 161 26.98 10.57 4.55
CA GLY A 161 26.12 11.22 3.57
C GLY A 161 25.15 10.28 2.85
N ILE A 162 24.31 10.86 2.00
CA ILE A 162 23.39 10.10 1.13
C ILE A 162 24.16 9.71 -0.12
N ARG A 163 24.50 8.41 -0.24
CA ARG A 163 24.94 7.87 -1.52
C ARG A 163 23.75 7.81 -2.46
N ASN A 164 23.71 8.70 -3.46
CA ASN A 164 22.82 8.54 -4.59
C ASN A 164 23.27 7.29 -5.36
N ARG A 165 22.62 6.16 -5.09
CA ARG A 165 22.75 4.97 -5.94
C ARG A 165 21.99 5.27 -7.23
N HIS A 166 22.62 6.00 -8.13
CA HIS A 166 22.17 6.03 -9.52
C HIS A 166 22.49 4.65 -10.09
N ALA A 167 21.46 3.99 -10.62
CA ALA A 167 21.72 2.85 -11.48
C ALA A 167 22.51 3.36 -12.69
N ASN A 168 23.52 2.62 -13.12
CA ASN A 168 24.28 2.93 -14.33
C ASN A 168 23.45 2.57 -15.57
N LEU A 169 22.28 3.19 -15.71
CA LEU A 169 21.45 3.08 -16.90
C LEU A 169 21.94 4.13 -17.91
N ASN A 170 22.13 3.70 -19.15
CA ASN A 170 22.41 4.62 -20.25
C ASN A 170 21.13 5.39 -20.64
N SER A 171 21.28 6.47 -21.42
CA SER A 171 20.14 7.30 -21.83
C SER A 171 19.08 6.52 -22.60
N LYS A 172 19.47 5.56 -23.45
CA LYS A 172 18.54 4.74 -24.24
C LYS A 172 17.68 3.83 -23.36
N GLU A 173 18.26 3.23 -22.31
CA GLU A 173 17.55 2.41 -21.34
C GLU A 173 16.55 3.24 -20.54
N ILE A 174 16.95 4.45 -20.11
CA ILE A 174 16.05 5.37 -19.40
C ILE A 174 14.88 5.76 -20.31
N GLU A 175 15.14 6.11 -21.57
CA GLU A 175 14.09 6.43 -22.55
C GLU A 175 13.14 5.25 -22.78
N ALA A 176 13.66 4.02 -22.89
CA ALA A 176 12.85 2.81 -23.01
C ALA A 176 11.95 2.58 -21.79
N ILE A 177 12.47 2.78 -20.58
CA ILE A 177 11.67 2.71 -19.34
C ILE A 177 10.59 3.80 -19.33
N LEU A 178 10.88 5.02 -19.76
CA LEU A 178 9.90 6.10 -19.78
C LEU A 178 8.75 5.81 -20.76
N ARG A 179 9.07 5.30 -21.96
CA ARG A 179 8.06 4.84 -22.94
C ARG A 179 7.17 3.72 -22.41
N SER A 180 7.71 2.85 -21.56
CA SER A 180 6.91 1.76 -20.96
C SER A 180 5.71 2.24 -20.13
N SER A 181 5.69 3.52 -19.72
CA SER A 181 4.54 4.11 -19.02
C SER A 181 3.28 4.29 -19.88
N GLU A 182 3.41 4.13 -21.20
CA GLU A 182 2.31 4.18 -22.18
C GLU A 182 1.70 2.79 -22.45
N ILE A 183 2.33 1.73 -21.94
CA ILE A 183 1.96 0.33 -22.22
C ILE A 183 1.26 -0.27 -21.00
N ASP A 184 0.20 -1.05 -21.22
CA ASP A 184 -0.49 -1.82 -20.17
C ASP A 184 0.23 -3.16 -19.90
N MET A 185 1.51 -3.08 -19.52
CA MET A 185 2.38 -4.23 -19.24
C MET A 185 2.91 -4.18 -17.79
N PRO A 186 2.91 -5.31 -17.04
CA PRO A 186 3.51 -5.37 -15.70
C PRO A 186 5.02 -5.09 -15.71
N ILE A 187 5.53 -4.46 -14.65
CA ILE A 187 6.97 -4.15 -14.49
C ILE A 187 7.86 -5.40 -14.66
N PRO A 188 7.52 -6.60 -14.12
CA PRO A 188 8.34 -7.79 -14.35
C PRO A 188 8.48 -8.18 -15.82
N ASP A 189 7.41 -8.01 -16.61
CA ASP A 189 7.43 -8.31 -18.06
C ASP A 189 8.23 -7.24 -18.82
N ILE A 190 8.09 -5.94 -18.45
CA ILE A 190 8.94 -4.87 -19.00
C ILE A 190 10.42 -5.16 -18.71
N GLY A 191 10.75 -5.62 -17.50
CA GLY A 191 12.10 -6.00 -17.10
C GLY A 191 12.65 -7.17 -17.87
N TYR A 192 11.81 -8.17 -18.14
CA TYR A 192 12.17 -9.26 -19.04
C TYR A 192 12.52 -8.75 -20.43
N PHE A 193 11.64 -7.96 -21.06
CA PHE A 193 11.86 -7.51 -22.42
C PHE A 193 13.02 -6.54 -22.56
N LEU A 194 13.28 -5.67 -21.57
CA LEU A 194 14.41 -4.74 -21.58
C LEU A 194 15.72 -5.34 -21.04
N ALA A 195 15.70 -6.58 -20.53
CA ALA A 195 16.79 -7.19 -19.77
C ALA A 195 17.27 -6.33 -18.58
N LEU A 196 16.35 -5.63 -17.91
CA LEU A 196 16.62 -4.75 -16.77
C LEU A 196 15.99 -5.26 -15.48
N PRO A 197 16.68 -5.14 -14.33
CA PRO A 197 16.09 -5.48 -13.04
C PRO A 197 14.81 -4.68 -12.73
N GLU A 198 13.77 -5.36 -12.23
CA GLU A 198 12.45 -4.78 -11.90
C GLU A 198 12.55 -3.54 -10.98
N HIS A 199 13.46 -3.60 -10.00
CA HIS A 199 13.63 -2.53 -9.03
C HIS A 199 14.21 -1.25 -9.65
N LEU A 200 14.92 -1.35 -10.78
CA LEU A 200 15.40 -0.19 -11.52
C LEU A 200 14.24 0.44 -12.28
N ILE A 201 13.46 -0.35 -13.00
CA ILE A 201 12.28 0.12 -13.73
C ILE A 201 11.29 0.81 -12.77
N SER A 202 11.06 0.19 -11.60
CA SER A 202 10.19 0.72 -10.55
C SER A 202 10.63 2.07 -9.98
N GLN A 203 11.90 2.46 -10.10
CA GLN A 203 12.38 3.78 -9.65
C GLN A 203 11.95 4.89 -10.59
N TYR A 204 11.84 4.60 -11.89
CA TYR A 204 11.49 5.59 -12.92
C TYR A 204 9.99 5.62 -13.22
N ILE A 205 9.28 4.49 -13.07
CA ILE A 205 7.83 4.46 -13.27
C ILE A 205 7.09 4.85 -12.00
N ASN A 206 6.27 5.89 -12.08
CA ASN A 206 5.42 6.30 -10.96
C ASN A 206 4.40 5.19 -10.63
N LYS A 207 4.46 4.66 -9.39
CA LYS A 207 3.61 3.56 -8.88
C LYS A 207 2.11 3.74 -9.10
N ARG A 208 1.63 4.96 -9.35
CA ARG A 208 0.20 5.25 -9.60
C ARG A 208 -0.28 4.91 -11.01
N LYS A 209 0.63 4.70 -11.97
CA LYS A 209 0.26 4.41 -13.38
C LYS A 209 0.34 2.93 -13.75
N VAL A 210 1.06 2.11 -12.98
CA VAL A 210 1.21 0.68 -13.28
C VAL A 210 0.00 -0.07 -12.78
N ARG A 211 -0.76 -0.65 -13.70
CA ARG A 211 -1.85 -1.54 -13.38
C ARG A 211 -1.29 -2.94 -13.06
N SER A 212 -1.59 -3.43 -11.86
CA SER A 212 -1.31 -4.81 -11.45
C SER A 212 -2.34 -5.75 -12.07
N TYR A 213 -2.26 -6.04 -13.37
CA TYR A 213 -3.15 -7.03 -13.97
C TYR A 213 -2.39 -8.18 -14.61
N TYR A 214 -2.24 -9.24 -13.83
CA TYR A 214 -2.18 -10.59 -14.38
C TYR A 214 -3.61 -10.99 -14.78
N GLN A 215 -3.93 -10.97 -16.08
CA GLN A 215 -5.30 -11.15 -16.55
C GLN A 215 -5.78 -12.61 -16.46
N TYR A 216 -4.87 -13.57 -16.64
CA TYR A 216 -5.22 -14.97 -16.80
C TYR A 216 -4.63 -15.80 -15.68
N LYS A 217 -5.51 -16.25 -14.78
CA LYS A 217 -5.15 -17.11 -13.64
C LYS A 217 -5.37 -18.57 -14.01
N VAL A 218 -4.32 -19.38 -13.95
CA VAL A 218 -4.44 -20.84 -14.00
C VAL A 218 -4.85 -21.34 -12.62
N LYS A 219 -5.60 -22.46 -12.54
CA LYS A 219 -5.96 -23.08 -11.26
C LYS A 219 -4.70 -23.31 -10.40
N GLY A 220 -4.68 -22.70 -9.21
CA GLY A 220 -3.55 -22.76 -8.27
C GLY A 220 -3.13 -21.39 -7.71
N LYS A 221 -2.28 -21.40 -6.68
CA LYS A 221 -1.63 -20.18 -6.17
C LYS A 221 -0.37 -19.91 -7.01
N GLY A 222 -0.17 -18.67 -7.45
CA GLY A 222 1.08 -18.21 -8.07
C GLY A 222 1.23 -18.44 -9.58
N ASN A 223 0.25 -19.06 -10.25
CA ASN A 223 0.35 -19.39 -11.67
C ASN A 223 -0.47 -18.41 -12.51
N TYR A 224 0.16 -17.30 -12.88
CA TYR A 224 -0.43 -16.32 -13.78
C TYR A 224 0.26 -16.40 -15.14
N LEU A 225 -0.52 -16.34 -16.23
CA LEU A 225 0.04 -16.18 -17.56
C LEU A 225 0.48 -14.72 -17.72
N THR A 226 1.79 -14.50 -17.77
CA THR A 226 2.39 -13.18 -17.98
C THR A 226 2.76 -12.99 -19.45
N TYR A 227 3.03 -11.77 -19.87
CA TYR A 227 3.46 -11.51 -21.25
C TYR A 227 4.81 -12.16 -21.56
N ARG A 228 5.73 -12.22 -20.59
CA ARG A 228 6.98 -12.99 -20.68
C ARG A 228 6.71 -14.46 -21.01
N ILE A 229 5.87 -15.13 -20.22
CA ILE A 229 5.60 -16.57 -20.43
C ILE A 229 4.95 -16.79 -21.80
N ALA A 230 3.97 -15.97 -22.17
CA ALA A 230 3.31 -16.07 -23.47
C ALA A 230 4.31 -15.89 -24.63
N SER A 231 5.18 -14.88 -24.57
CA SER A 231 6.24 -14.63 -25.54
C SER A 231 7.17 -15.83 -25.73
N GLN A 232 7.67 -16.40 -24.62
CA GLN A 232 8.53 -17.59 -24.65
C GLN A 232 7.84 -18.83 -25.23
N VAL A 233 6.54 -19.01 -24.92
CA VAL A 233 5.74 -20.11 -25.49
C VAL A 233 5.57 -19.95 -27.00
N TYR A 234 5.31 -18.73 -27.49
CA TYR A 234 5.15 -18.48 -28.92
C TYR A 234 6.47 -18.69 -29.68
N GLU A 235 7.58 -18.22 -29.13
CA GLU A 235 8.91 -18.44 -29.69
C GLU A 235 9.20 -19.94 -29.86
N ALA A 236 9.06 -20.72 -28.77
CA ALA A 236 9.30 -22.15 -28.82
C ALA A 236 8.31 -22.88 -29.75
N LYS A 237 7.05 -22.41 -29.81
CA LYS A 237 6.06 -22.98 -30.72
C LYS A 237 6.43 -22.74 -32.19
N ASP A 238 6.89 -21.54 -32.53
CA ASP A 238 7.28 -21.16 -33.89
C ASP A 238 8.56 -21.88 -34.34
N LEU A 239 9.41 -22.30 -33.38
CA LEU A 239 10.55 -23.19 -33.61
C LEU A 239 10.18 -24.67 -33.77
N GLY A 240 8.89 -25.04 -33.61
CA GLY A 240 8.39 -26.38 -33.87
C GLY A 240 8.34 -27.32 -32.65
N PHE A 241 8.60 -26.82 -31.43
CA PHE A 241 8.50 -27.64 -30.21
C PHE A 241 7.05 -28.04 -29.90
N LYS A 242 6.89 -29.22 -29.28
CA LYS A 242 5.60 -29.72 -28.76
C LYS A 242 5.29 -29.09 -27.40
N SER A 243 4.01 -29.05 -27.03
CA SER A 243 3.56 -28.39 -25.78
C SER A 243 4.23 -28.95 -24.52
N GLU A 244 4.53 -30.25 -24.48
CA GLU A 244 5.27 -30.89 -23.39
C GLU A 244 6.72 -30.39 -23.31
N GLU A 245 7.41 -30.33 -24.46
CA GLU A 245 8.80 -29.87 -24.56
C GLU A 245 8.90 -28.38 -24.19
N ILE A 246 7.93 -27.56 -24.61
CA ILE A 246 7.84 -26.14 -24.25
C ILE A 246 7.67 -25.98 -22.72
N ALA A 247 6.80 -26.79 -22.12
CA ALA A 247 6.56 -26.74 -20.68
C ALA A 247 7.82 -27.09 -19.88
N GLU A 248 8.56 -28.12 -20.32
CA GLU A 248 9.84 -28.50 -19.74
C GLU A 248 10.90 -27.39 -19.92
N LEU A 249 11.05 -26.86 -21.15
CA LEU A 249 12.04 -25.84 -21.49
C LEU A 249 11.90 -24.54 -20.67
N ILE A 250 10.66 -24.12 -20.41
CA ILE A 250 10.36 -22.86 -19.69
C ILE A 250 10.13 -23.13 -18.18
N GLU A 251 10.28 -24.38 -17.73
CA GLU A 251 10.02 -24.82 -16.35
C GLU A 251 8.60 -24.42 -15.87
N THR A 252 7.62 -24.58 -16.74
CA THR A 252 6.22 -24.22 -16.49
C THR A 252 5.29 -25.43 -16.62
N LYS A 253 4.02 -25.24 -16.30
CA LYS A 253 3.01 -26.29 -16.42
C LYS A 253 2.48 -26.38 -17.84
N LYS A 254 2.19 -27.59 -18.31
CA LYS A 254 1.58 -27.82 -19.63
C LYS A 254 0.29 -27.03 -19.83
N GLU A 255 -0.54 -26.90 -18.80
CA GLU A 255 -1.78 -26.12 -18.86
C GLU A 255 -1.53 -24.62 -19.08
N MET A 256 -0.37 -24.11 -18.65
CA MET A 256 0.02 -22.71 -18.92
C MET A 256 0.39 -22.52 -20.38
N VAL A 257 1.11 -23.49 -20.97
CA VAL A 257 1.46 -23.50 -22.39
C VAL A 257 0.20 -23.57 -23.25
N GLU A 258 -0.72 -24.49 -22.93
CA GLU A 258 -2.00 -24.62 -23.62
C GLU A 258 -2.82 -23.33 -23.54
N LEU A 259 -2.91 -22.72 -22.36
CA LEU A 259 -3.61 -21.45 -22.17
C LEU A 259 -2.96 -20.31 -22.95
N ALA A 260 -1.62 -20.23 -22.99
CA ALA A 260 -0.91 -19.24 -23.79
C ALA A 260 -1.25 -19.40 -25.28
N LEU A 261 -1.17 -20.63 -25.80
CA LEU A 261 -1.50 -20.93 -27.19
C LEU A 261 -2.98 -20.63 -27.52
N GLU A 262 -3.92 -20.95 -26.63
CA GLU A 262 -5.34 -20.59 -26.77
C GLU A 262 -5.53 -19.07 -26.87
N LYS A 263 -4.78 -18.29 -26.09
CA LYS A 263 -4.85 -16.83 -26.04
C LYS A 263 -3.92 -16.12 -27.01
N ARG A 264 -3.26 -16.84 -27.93
CA ARG A 264 -2.28 -16.27 -28.87
C ARG A 264 -2.83 -15.07 -29.64
N PHE A 265 -4.00 -15.23 -30.25
CA PHE A 265 -4.65 -14.18 -31.04
C PHE A 265 -4.90 -12.88 -30.25
N GLU A 266 -5.08 -12.96 -28.93
CA GLU A 266 -5.33 -11.80 -28.08
C GLU A 266 -4.05 -11.18 -27.50
N LEU A 267 -3.10 -12.03 -27.08
CA LEU A 267 -1.89 -11.59 -26.38
C LEU A 267 -0.78 -11.18 -27.35
N GLU A 268 -0.63 -11.86 -28.48
CA GLU A 268 0.44 -11.59 -29.45
C GLU A 268 0.41 -10.14 -29.97
N PRO A 269 -0.73 -9.57 -30.42
CA PRO A 269 -0.77 -8.18 -30.84
C PRO A 269 -0.40 -7.19 -29.72
N LYS A 270 -0.79 -7.48 -28.48
CA LYS A 270 -0.47 -6.64 -27.31
C LYS A 270 1.03 -6.66 -27.00
N ILE A 271 1.67 -7.84 -27.10
CA ILE A 271 3.11 -7.98 -26.88
C ILE A 271 3.87 -7.25 -27.99
N ILE A 272 3.51 -7.48 -29.26
CA ILE A 272 4.14 -6.81 -30.40
C ILE A 272 4.05 -5.28 -30.25
N GLU A 273 2.86 -4.75 -29.96
CA GLU A 273 2.69 -3.31 -29.76
C GLU A 273 3.53 -2.79 -28.59
N GLY A 274 3.56 -3.54 -27.48
CA GLY A 274 4.42 -3.22 -26.34
C GLY A 274 5.90 -3.17 -26.72
N LEU A 275 6.40 -4.16 -27.47
CA LEU A 275 7.78 -4.19 -27.95
C LEU A 275 8.09 -3.01 -28.88
N ARG A 276 7.18 -2.67 -29.80
CA ARG A 276 7.34 -1.52 -30.70
C ARG A 276 7.51 -0.22 -29.93
N ILE A 277 6.71 -0.01 -28.88
CA ILE A 277 6.81 1.16 -28.00
C ILE A 277 8.09 1.12 -27.17
N LEU A 278 8.42 -0.01 -26.55
CA LEU A 278 9.64 -0.16 -25.73
C LEU A 278 10.91 0.15 -26.53
N TYR A 279 10.99 -0.37 -27.76
CA TYR A 279 12.17 -0.24 -28.61
C TYR A 279 12.12 0.93 -29.60
N ASN A 280 11.00 1.65 -29.68
CA ASN A 280 10.75 2.69 -30.68
C ASN A 280 11.01 2.19 -32.12
N ARG A 281 10.45 1.04 -32.45
CA ARG A 281 10.64 0.32 -33.72
C ARG A 281 9.29 -0.14 -34.25
N THR A 282 8.99 0.09 -35.52
CA THR A 282 7.73 -0.34 -36.15
C THR A 282 7.85 -1.67 -36.89
N ASP A 283 9.08 -2.14 -37.11
CA ASP A 283 9.42 -3.34 -37.88
C ASP A 283 9.36 -4.63 -37.07
N ILE A 284 9.04 -4.55 -35.77
CA ILE A 284 8.81 -5.72 -34.92
C ILE A 284 7.47 -6.35 -35.32
N ASP A 285 7.49 -7.56 -35.85
CA ASP A 285 6.33 -8.32 -36.30
C ASP A 285 6.10 -9.63 -35.51
N ARG A 286 6.99 -9.93 -34.55
CA ARG A 286 6.93 -11.10 -33.68
C ARG A 286 6.86 -10.71 -32.20
N PRO A 287 6.23 -11.53 -31.33
CA PRO A 287 6.04 -11.23 -29.91
C PRO A 287 7.27 -11.56 -29.05
N PHE A 288 8.45 -11.74 -29.65
CA PHE A 288 9.71 -12.07 -28.98
C PHE A 288 10.85 -11.38 -29.73
N ASN A 289 11.97 -11.17 -29.03
CA ASN A 289 13.16 -10.48 -29.54
C ASN A 289 14.23 -11.46 -30.02
#